data_AF-A0A6A9TVT9-F1
#
_entry.id   AF-A0A6A9TVT9-F1
#
_cell.length_a   1.000
_cell.length_b   1.000
_cell.length_c   1.000
_cell.angle_alpha   90.00
_cell.angle_beta   90.00
_cell.angle_gamma   90.00
#
_symmetry.space_group_name_H-M   'P 1'
#
loop_
_entity.id
_entity.type
_entity.pdbx_description
1 polymer ?
#
loop_
_entity_poly.entity_id
_entity_poly.type
_entity_poly.pdbx_seq_one_letter_code
_entity_poly.pdbx_strand_id
1 'polypeptide(L)'
;KQRTKNLAPLPHAHQQQNPPQEETVVSIAVDPESPAQYLQRQKPQREEMPVYTRWVKTQKCMTCGNQADDPHHIIGHGLGGMGTKADDLFVIPLCRKCHNELHAGVKDFEEKHGSQLLLLIRFLMHARNSGVLKWKA
;
A
#
# COMPACT_ATOMS: atom_id res chain seq x y z
N LYS A 1 44.49 57.32 -24.35
CA LYS A 1 44.12 55.91 -24.63
C LYS A 1 42.74 55.69 -24.04
N GLN A 2 41.80 55.27 -24.90
CA GLN A 2 40.37 54.99 -24.65
C GLN A 2 40.17 54.13 -23.38
N ARG A 3 39.03 54.21 -22.67
CA ARG A 3 37.83 53.45 -23.07
C ARG A 3 36.59 53.87 -22.27
N THR A 4 35.49 53.81 -22.98
CA THR A 4 34.12 54.25 -22.74
C THR A 4 33.39 53.51 -21.61
N LYS A 5 32.41 54.22 -21.06
CA LYS A 5 31.23 53.75 -20.33
C LYS A 5 30.65 52.47 -20.96
N ASN A 6 30.14 51.53 -20.15
CA ASN A 6 29.01 50.68 -20.50
C ASN A 6 28.34 50.08 -19.26
N LEU A 7 27.01 50.07 -19.30
CA LEU A 7 26.04 49.79 -18.26
C LEU A 7 25.43 48.38 -18.51
N ALA A 8 25.24 47.61 -17.43
CA ALA A 8 24.37 46.43 -17.28
C ALA A 8 24.72 45.15 -18.11
N PRO A 9 24.20 43.93 -17.77
CA PRO A 9 23.14 43.61 -16.80
C PRO A 9 23.44 42.46 -15.80
N LEU A 10 22.56 42.35 -14.79
CA LEU A 10 22.48 41.28 -13.78
C LEU A 10 22.36 39.87 -14.40
N PRO A 11 23.05 38.84 -13.89
CA PRO A 11 22.80 37.47 -14.30
C PRO A 11 21.55 36.91 -13.59
N HIS A 12 20.53 36.76 -14.41
CA HIS A 12 19.58 35.65 -14.51
C HIS A 12 18.97 35.09 -13.21
N ALA A 13 17.69 35.42 -13.04
CA ALA A 13 16.77 34.63 -12.23
C ALA A 13 16.84 33.16 -12.67
N HIS A 14 17.23 32.29 -11.75
CA HIS A 14 16.98 30.86 -11.89
C HIS A 14 15.47 30.65 -11.92
N GLN A 15 14.91 30.46 -13.11
CA GLN A 15 13.65 29.74 -13.25
C GLN A 15 13.89 28.33 -12.71
N GLN A 16 13.38 28.06 -11.51
CA GLN A 16 13.11 26.70 -11.08
C GLN A 16 12.10 26.11 -12.06
N GLN A 17 12.63 25.33 -13.00
CA GLN A 17 11.81 24.44 -13.80
C GLN A 17 11.26 23.39 -12.82
N ASN A 18 9.98 23.54 -12.48
CA ASN A 18 9.24 22.44 -11.88
C ASN A 18 9.38 21.23 -12.82
N PRO A 19 9.79 20.05 -12.34
CA PRO A 19 9.85 18.87 -13.18
C PRO A 19 8.46 18.59 -13.76
N PRO A 20 8.35 18.06 -14.99
CA PRO A 20 7.07 17.74 -15.59
C PRO A 20 6.31 16.81 -14.65
N GLN A 21 5.13 17.23 -14.22
CA GLN A 21 4.22 16.34 -13.50
C GLN A 21 3.85 15.23 -14.49
N GLU A 22 4.37 14.02 -14.29
CA GLU A 22 3.96 12.86 -15.07
C GLU A 22 2.46 12.64 -14.85
N GLU A 23 1.66 13.01 -15.85
CA GLU A 23 0.28 12.56 -16.01
C GLU A 23 0.31 11.05 -16.21
N THR A 24 0.31 10.31 -15.11
CA THR A 24 0.08 8.87 -15.19
C THR A 24 -1.41 8.67 -15.43
N VAL A 25 -1.78 8.59 -16.69
CA VAL A 25 -3.07 8.07 -17.11
C VAL A 25 -3.08 6.58 -16.75
N VAL A 26 -3.94 6.18 -15.81
CA VAL A 26 -4.21 4.76 -15.58
C VAL A 26 -5.03 4.26 -16.76
N SER A 27 -4.40 3.58 -17.71
CA SER A 27 -5.13 2.92 -18.78
C SER A 27 -5.72 1.62 -18.25
N ILE A 28 -7.04 1.59 -18.12
CA ILE A 28 -7.77 0.35 -17.86
C ILE A 28 -8.06 -0.30 -19.21
N ALA A 29 -7.37 -1.39 -19.52
CA ALA A 29 -7.69 -2.21 -20.68
C ALA A 29 -8.93 -3.06 -20.34
N VAL A 30 -9.97 -2.96 -21.17
CA VAL A 30 -11.18 -3.78 -21.05
C VAL A 30 -11.16 -4.80 -22.18
N ASP A 31 -11.07 -6.08 -21.82
CA ASP A 31 -11.24 -7.20 -22.75
C ASP A 31 -12.63 -7.81 -22.53
N PRO A 32 -13.64 -7.45 -23.37
CA PRO A 32 -14.99 -7.98 -23.23
C PRO A 32 -15.08 -9.48 -23.53
N GLU A 33 -14.09 -10.07 -24.22
CA GLU A 33 -14.09 -11.47 -24.65
C GLU A 33 -13.21 -12.36 -23.75
N SER A 34 -12.81 -11.86 -22.57
CA SER A 34 -11.91 -12.58 -21.67
C SER A 34 -12.50 -13.95 -21.27
N PRO A 35 -11.84 -15.08 -21.61
CA PRO A 35 -12.37 -16.42 -21.32
C PRO A 35 -12.61 -16.67 -19.83
N ALA A 36 -11.91 -15.94 -18.96
CA ALA A 36 -12.06 -16.02 -17.51
C ALA A 36 -13.46 -15.59 -17.03
N GLN A 37 -14.21 -14.82 -17.81
CA GLN A 37 -15.57 -14.41 -17.49
C GLN A 37 -16.58 -15.59 -17.56
N TYR A 38 -16.30 -16.60 -18.38
CA TYR A 38 -17.16 -17.77 -18.56
C TYR A 38 -16.80 -18.94 -17.63
N LEU A 39 -15.76 -18.80 -16.80
CA LEU A 39 -15.39 -19.82 -15.83
C LEU A 39 -16.36 -19.80 -14.64
N GLN A 40 -16.85 -20.98 -14.24
CA GLN A 40 -17.70 -21.14 -13.05
C GLN A 40 -17.03 -20.59 -11.77
N ARG A 41 -15.70 -20.61 -11.71
CA ARG A 41 -14.92 -20.01 -10.63
C ARG A 41 -13.65 -19.38 -11.20
N GLN A 42 -13.53 -18.07 -11.07
CA GLN A 42 -12.27 -17.39 -11.35
C GLN A 42 -11.24 -17.78 -10.29
N LYS A 43 -10.02 -18.12 -10.72
CA LYS A 43 -8.90 -18.28 -9.79
C LYS A 43 -8.37 -16.88 -9.48
N PRO A 44 -8.48 -16.38 -8.23
CA PRO A 44 -7.91 -15.10 -7.88
C PRO A 44 -6.40 -15.15 -8.15
N GLN A 45 -5.88 -14.21 -8.94
CA GLN A 45 -4.46 -13.99 -9.01
C GLN A 45 -4.06 -13.09 -7.84
N ARG A 46 -3.14 -13.60 -7.01
CA ARG A 46 -2.61 -12.82 -5.91
C ARG A 46 -1.78 -11.67 -6.45
N GLU A 47 -2.12 -10.45 -6.06
CA GLU A 47 -1.28 -9.29 -6.30
C GLU A 47 -0.20 -9.20 -5.22
N GLU A 48 1.04 -9.43 -5.63
CA GLU A 48 2.21 -9.32 -4.75
C GLU A 48 2.79 -7.90 -4.79
N MET A 49 3.04 -7.34 -3.61
CA MET A 49 3.57 -6.00 -3.42
C MET A 49 4.74 -6.06 -2.43
N PRO A 50 5.91 -6.63 -2.81
CA PRO A 50 7.03 -6.89 -1.90
C PRO A 50 7.60 -5.62 -1.25
N VAL A 51 7.50 -4.47 -1.92
CA VAL A 51 7.90 -3.18 -1.36
C VAL A 51 6.93 -2.75 -0.26
N TYR A 52 5.62 -2.90 -0.49
CA TYR A 52 4.59 -2.58 0.49
C TYR A 52 4.72 -3.48 1.72
N THR A 53 4.79 -4.80 1.53
CA THR A 53 4.91 -5.75 2.66
C THR A 53 6.19 -5.55 3.46
N ARG A 54 7.32 -5.17 2.83
CA ARG A 54 8.53 -4.77 3.55
C ARG A 54 8.31 -3.51 4.41
N TRP A 55 7.60 -2.52 3.88
CA TRP A 55 7.22 -1.34 4.66
C TRP A 55 6.28 -1.70 5.82
N VAL A 56 5.30 -2.59 5.63
CA VAL A 56 4.40 -3.05 6.70
C VAL A 56 5.18 -3.60 7.90
N LYS A 57 6.27 -4.34 7.67
CA LYS A 57 7.14 -4.86 8.75
C LYS A 57 7.79 -3.78 9.61
N THR A 58 7.93 -2.56 9.09
CA THR A 58 8.49 -1.42 9.84
C THR A 58 7.47 -0.75 10.76
N GLN A 59 6.18 -1.06 10.60
CA GLN A 59 5.10 -0.42 11.34
C GLN A 59 4.94 -1.02 12.75
N LYS A 60 4.20 -0.32 13.61
CA LYS A 60 3.80 -0.84 14.92
C LYS A 60 2.66 -1.84 14.77
N CYS A 61 2.65 -2.83 15.66
CA CYS A 61 1.59 -3.82 15.77
C CYS A 61 0.26 -3.12 16.06
N MET A 62 -0.75 -3.38 15.24
CA MET A 62 -2.07 -2.75 15.35
C MET A 62 -2.84 -3.10 16.63
N THR A 63 -2.39 -4.09 17.40
CA THR A 63 -3.01 -4.49 18.67
C THR A 63 -2.27 -3.96 19.89
N CYS A 64 -0.97 -4.27 20.02
CA CYS A 64 -0.20 -3.97 21.23
C CYS A 64 0.87 -2.88 21.07
N GLY A 65 1.05 -2.31 19.87
CA GLY A 65 2.00 -1.23 19.62
C GLY A 65 3.48 -1.65 19.55
N ASN A 66 3.83 -2.91 19.80
CA ASN A 66 5.19 -3.43 19.62
C ASN A 66 5.64 -3.42 18.15
N GLN A 67 6.93 -3.63 17.87
CA GLN A 67 7.41 -3.76 16.50
C GLN A 67 6.71 -4.94 15.79
N ALA A 68 6.19 -4.73 14.59
CA ALA A 68 5.68 -5.81 13.76
C ALA A 68 6.82 -6.73 13.31
N ASP A 69 6.53 -8.03 13.23
CA ASP A 69 7.51 -9.02 12.75
C ASP A 69 7.23 -9.31 11.27
N ASP A 70 6.02 -9.80 10.98
CA ASP A 70 5.57 -10.15 9.64
C ASP A 70 4.19 -9.57 9.31
N PRO A 71 3.91 -9.25 8.03
CA PRO A 71 2.58 -8.85 7.60
C PRO A 71 1.61 -10.02 7.78
N HIS A 72 0.54 -9.80 8.52
CA HIS A 72 -0.52 -10.78 8.65
C HIS A 72 -1.55 -10.58 7.54
N HIS A 73 -1.63 -11.52 6.60
CA HIS A 73 -2.66 -11.55 5.56
C HIS A 73 -4.02 -11.86 6.17
N ILE A 74 -5.04 -11.08 5.81
CA ILE A 74 -6.40 -11.25 6.31
C ILE A 74 -6.94 -12.64 5.96
N ILE A 75 -7.46 -13.36 6.96
CA ILE A 75 -8.03 -14.70 6.82
C ILE A 75 -9.52 -14.73 7.15
N GLY A 76 -10.23 -15.72 6.61
CA GLY A 76 -11.65 -15.95 6.93
C GLY A 76 -12.65 -15.07 6.16
N HIS A 77 -12.20 -14.22 5.24
CA HIS A 77 -13.05 -13.28 4.49
C HIS A 77 -13.15 -13.56 2.98
N GLY A 78 -12.76 -14.74 2.51
CA GLY A 78 -12.80 -15.09 1.09
C GLY A 78 -11.77 -14.36 0.21
N LEU A 79 -10.88 -13.56 0.81
CA LEU A 79 -9.77 -12.85 0.14
C LEU A 79 -8.60 -13.79 -0.23
N GLY A 80 -8.66 -15.05 0.20
CA GLY A 80 -7.70 -16.10 -0.11
C GLY A 80 -8.37 -17.47 -0.15
N GLY A 81 -7.63 -18.49 -0.56
CA GLY A 81 -8.04 -19.90 -0.59
C GLY A 81 -7.29 -20.74 0.43
N MET A 82 -7.62 -22.03 0.48
CA MET A 82 -6.91 -22.99 1.34
C MET A 82 -5.42 -23.01 0.98
N GLY A 83 -4.56 -22.69 1.96
CA GLY A 83 -3.11 -22.65 1.76
C GLY A 83 -2.60 -21.49 0.88
N THR A 84 -3.44 -20.53 0.52
CA THR A 84 -3.01 -19.33 -0.21
C THR A 84 -3.14 -18.08 0.66
N LYS A 85 -2.36 -17.05 0.32
CA LYS A 85 -2.42 -15.74 0.94
C LYS A 85 -3.38 -14.84 0.17
N ALA A 86 -4.00 -13.91 0.87
CA ALA A 86 -4.67 -12.78 0.23
C ALA A 86 -3.66 -11.88 -0.50
N ASP A 87 -4.18 -10.91 -1.27
CA ASP A 87 -3.35 -9.87 -1.87
C ASP A 87 -2.54 -9.13 -0.80
N ASP A 88 -1.35 -8.67 -1.19
CA ASP A 88 -0.43 -8.02 -0.27
C ASP A 88 -0.97 -6.69 0.25
N LEU A 89 -1.96 -6.09 -0.41
CA LEU A 89 -2.68 -4.93 0.10
C LEU A 89 -3.53 -5.27 1.34
N PHE A 90 -3.99 -6.51 1.46
CA PHE A 90 -4.83 -7.01 2.56
C PHE A 90 -4.00 -7.64 3.67
N VAL A 91 -3.09 -6.84 4.24
CA VAL A 91 -2.28 -7.22 5.39
C VAL A 91 -2.38 -6.19 6.52
N ILE A 92 -2.23 -6.65 7.75
CA ILE A 92 -2.07 -5.79 8.94
C ILE A 92 -0.73 -6.07 9.61
N PRO A 93 -0.04 -5.04 10.16
CA PRO A 93 1.21 -5.26 10.89
C PRO A 93 0.90 -5.84 12.27
N LEU A 94 1.41 -7.03 12.54
CA LEU A 94 1.33 -7.68 13.85
C LEU A 94 2.72 -8.08 14.34
N CYS A 95 2.94 -7.98 15.65
CA CYS A 95 4.08 -8.64 16.27
C CYS A 95 3.85 -10.16 16.32
N ARG A 96 4.91 -10.96 16.40
CA ARG A 96 4.83 -12.43 16.43
C ARG A 96 3.81 -12.96 17.45
N LYS A 97 3.76 -12.38 18.65
CA LYS A 97 2.83 -12.79 19.71
C LYS A 97 1.37 -12.63 19.28
N CYS A 98 0.99 -11.44 18.80
CA CYS A 98 -0.38 -11.16 18.38
C CYS A 98 -0.74 -11.86 17.07
N HIS A 99 0.24 -12.08 16.19
CA HIS A 99 0.06 -12.89 14.99
C HIS A 99 -0.29 -14.34 15.34
N ASN A 100 0.44 -14.95 16.28
CA ASN A 100 0.14 -16.29 16.78
C ASN A 100 -1.19 -16.34 17.54
N GLU A 101 -1.52 -15.31 18.32
CA GLU A 101 -2.82 -15.19 19.01
C GLU A 101 -3.99 -15.23 18.02
N LEU A 102 -3.88 -14.49 16.91
CA LEU A 102 -4.89 -14.49 15.85
C LEU A 102 -5.02 -15.87 15.19
N HIS A 103 -3.90 -16.51 14.84
CA HIS A 103 -3.92 -17.85 14.24
C HIS A 103 -4.41 -18.94 15.21
N ALA A 104 -4.26 -18.74 16.52
CA ALA A 104 -4.80 -19.65 17.53
C ALA A 104 -6.33 -19.54 17.68
N GLY A 105 -6.89 -18.34 17.46
CA GLY A 105 -8.33 -18.12 17.54
C GLY A 105 -8.75 -16.76 16.98
N VAL A 106 -9.25 -16.76 15.74
CA VAL A 106 -9.70 -15.54 15.05
C VAL A 106 -10.80 -14.83 15.84
N LYS A 107 -11.83 -15.57 16.27
CA LYS A 107 -12.98 -14.99 16.97
C LYS A 107 -12.55 -14.28 18.26
N ASP A 108 -11.81 -14.98 19.12
CA ASP A 108 -11.37 -14.44 20.42
C ASP A 108 -10.42 -13.25 20.23
N PHE A 109 -9.55 -13.32 19.22
CA PHE A 109 -8.69 -12.21 18.85
C PHE A 109 -9.50 -10.98 18.42
N GLU A 110 -10.48 -11.16 17.52
CA GLU A 110 -11.30 -10.07 16.99
C GLU A 110 -12.21 -9.44 18.04
N GLU A 111 -12.76 -10.25 18.96
CA GLU A 111 -13.52 -9.74 20.11
C GLU A 111 -12.66 -8.86 21.03
N LYS A 112 -11.39 -9.22 21.21
CA LYS A 112 -10.46 -8.52 22.10
C LYS A 112 -9.81 -7.28 21.48
N HIS A 113 -9.44 -7.33 20.21
CA HIS A 113 -8.61 -6.31 19.55
C HIS A 113 -9.34 -5.53 18.44
N GLY A 114 -10.55 -5.97 18.08
CA GLY A 114 -11.30 -5.49 16.92
C GLY A 114 -11.09 -6.40 15.70
N SER A 115 -12.07 -6.39 14.79
CA SER A 115 -12.07 -7.28 13.62
C SER A 115 -10.86 -7.04 12.71
N GLN A 116 -10.39 -8.10 12.04
CA GLN A 116 -9.32 -8.01 11.05
C GLN A 116 -9.60 -6.93 10.00
N LEU A 117 -10.83 -6.84 9.51
CA LEU A 117 -11.25 -5.84 8.52
C LEU A 117 -11.19 -4.41 9.07
N LEU A 118 -11.59 -4.19 10.33
CA LEU A 118 -11.48 -2.87 10.95
C LEU A 118 -10.03 -2.45 11.12
N LEU A 119 -9.15 -3.37 11.56
CA LEU A 119 -7.71 -3.12 11.64
C LEU A 119 -7.12 -2.85 10.26
N LEU A 120 -7.54 -3.60 9.23
CA LEU A 120 -7.12 -3.38 7.84
C LEU A 120 -7.52 -1.99 7.34
N ILE A 121 -8.79 -1.59 7.49
CA ILE A 121 -9.27 -0.27 7.03
C ILE A 121 -8.48 0.85 7.71
N ARG A 122 -8.30 0.77 9.03
CA ARG A 122 -7.48 1.73 9.78
C ARG A 122 -6.04 1.79 9.28
N PHE A 123 -5.45 0.62 9.00
CA PHE A 123 -4.08 0.54 8.52
C PHE A 123 -3.92 1.07 7.09
N LEU A 124 -4.87 0.80 6.20
CA LEU A 124 -4.90 1.36 4.84
C LEU A 124 -5.05 2.89 4.88
N MET A 125 -5.89 3.42 5.77
CA MET A 125 -5.99 4.86 6.00
C MET A 125 -4.66 5.45 6.49
N HIS A 126 -3.97 4.78 7.42
CA HIS A 126 -2.63 5.19 7.87
C HIS A 126 -1.61 5.17 6.73
N ALA A 127 -1.58 4.11 5.92
CA ALA A 127 -0.69 4.00 4.76
C ALA A 127 -0.97 5.11 3.73
N ARG A 128 -2.24 5.45 3.49
CA ARG A 128 -2.63 6.58 2.64
C ARG A 128 -2.20 7.92 3.23
N ASN A 129 -2.51 8.17 4.50
CA ASN A 129 -2.25 9.46 5.15
C ASN A 129 -0.75 9.72 5.36
N SER A 130 0.06 8.66 5.46
CA SER A 130 1.53 8.76 5.48
C SER A 130 2.16 8.92 4.08
N GLY A 131 1.35 8.90 3.01
CA GLY A 131 1.82 9.04 1.63
C GLY A 131 2.49 7.78 1.06
N VAL A 132 2.43 6.66 1.77
CA VAL A 132 2.98 5.37 1.32
C VAL A 132 2.09 4.77 0.24
N LEU A 133 0.77 4.79 0.45
CA LEU A 133 -0.20 4.50 -0.59
C LEU A 133 -0.66 5.81 -1.22
N LYS A 134 -0.51 5.91 -2.54
CA LYS A 134 -0.96 7.05 -3.33
C LYS A 134 -2.01 6.56 -4.31
N TRP A 135 -3.27 6.91 -4.07
CA TRP A 135 -4.31 6.75 -5.07
C TRP A 135 -4.35 8.01 -5.91
N LYS A 136 -4.17 7.85 -7.21
CA LYS A 136 -4.42 8.92 -8.17
C LYS A 136 -5.91 8.87 -8.48
N ALA A 137 -6.58 9.99 -8.24
CA ALA A 137 -7.98 10.18 -8.62
C ALA A 137 -8.07 10.44 -10.12
#